data_AF-A0A7S1RBF9-F1
#
_entry.id   AF-A0A7S1RBF9-F1
#
_cell.length_a   1.000
_cell.length_b   1.000
_cell.length_c   1.000
_cell.angle_alpha   90.00
_cell.angle_beta   90.00
_cell.angle_gamma   90.00
#
_symmetry.space_group_name_H-M   'P 1'
#
loop_
_entity.id
_entity.type
_entity.pdbx_description
1 polymer ?
#
loop_
_entity_poly.entity_id
_entity_poly.type
_entity_poly.pdbx_seq_one_letter_code
_entity_poly.pdbx_strand_id
1 'polypeptide(L)'
;RQWEARGGPKMSGQARPLQDWVAEALGRFRPVMRDAKAQFGLVHRLDRDTSGALLCATTYQGYYLAQLQFAARRTRKIYICLSHNSFPPAPASLDAPLRFALRADGVWRTEVEANGKPALTK
;
A
#
# COMPACT_ATOMS: atom_id res chain seq x y z
N ARG A 1 19.90 -17.62 8.05
CA ARG A 1 19.17 -16.45 7.52
C ARG A 1 18.75 -16.82 6.10
N GLN A 2 17.52 -17.29 5.94
CA GLN A 2 16.99 -17.86 4.69
C GLN A 2 15.49 -17.55 4.69
N TRP A 3 14.97 -16.99 3.60
CA TRP A 3 13.55 -16.79 3.40
C TRP A 3 13.11 -17.70 2.26
N GLU A 4 12.28 -18.70 2.56
CA GLU A 4 11.74 -19.64 1.58
C GLU A 4 10.39 -19.17 1.03
N ALA A 5 10.21 -19.42 -0.26
CA ALA A 5 8.94 -19.26 -0.97
C ALA A 5 8.09 -20.53 -0.82
N ARG A 6 6.83 -20.32 -0.42
CA ARG A 6 5.66 -21.23 -0.42
C ARG A 6 5.73 -22.47 0.49
N GLY A 7 4.86 -22.48 1.50
CA GLY A 7 4.33 -23.71 2.11
C GLY A 7 4.82 -24.11 3.50
N GLY A 8 5.58 -23.27 4.20
CA GLY A 8 6.04 -23.53 5.58
C GLY A 8 5.04 -23.11 6.67
N PRO A 9 5.15 -23.68 7.90
CA PRO A 9 4.21 -23.45 9.00
C PRO A 9 4.15 -21.96 9.37
N LYS A 10 2.93 -21.46 9.65
CA LYS A 10 2.70 -20.11 10.16
C LYS A 10 3.62 -19.88 11.37
N MET A 11 4.63 -19.03 11.21
CA MET A 11 5.40 -18.54 12.35
C MET A 11 4.44 -17.83 13.31
N SER A 12 4.24 -18.45 14.47
CA SER A 12 3.33 -18.09 15.54
C SER A 12 3.83 -16.89 16.34
N GLY A 13 4.03 -15.76 15.66
CA GLY A 13 4.09 -14.45 16.29
C GLY A 13 3.02 -13.60 15.62
N GLN A 14 2.03 -13.14 16.38
CA GLN A 14 1.03 -12.20 15.88
C GLN A 14 1.78 -10.96 15.38
N ALA A 15 1.99 -10.86 14.07
CA ALA A 15 2.78 -9.79 13.49
C ALA A 15 2.10 -8.48 13.85
N ARG A 16 2.77 -7.68 14.66
CA ARG A 16 2.25 -6.42 15.15
C ARG A 16 1.95 -5.51 13.96
N PRO A 17 0.72 -4.98 13.82
CA PRO A 17 0.40 -4.01 12.79
C PRO A 17 1.33 -2.79 12.85
N LEU A 18 1.75 -2.28 11.70
CA LEU A 18 2.65 -1.13 11.63
C LEU A 18 2.07 0.09 12.34
N GLN A 19 0.76 0.30 12.23
CA GLN A 19 0.08 1.41 12.91
C GLN A 19 0.23 1.36 14.43
N ASP A 20 0.21 0.16 15.02
CA ASP A 20 0.37 0.00 16.46
C ASP A 20 1.79 0.36 16.86
N TRP A 21 2.78 -0.07 16.06
CA TRP A 21 4.18 0.28 16.30
C TRP A 21 4.41 1.80 16.18
N VAL A 22 3.86 2.45 15.16
CA VAL A 22 3.95 3.91 14.98
C VAL A 22 3.34 4.66 16.18
N ALA A 23 2.15 4.24 16.61
CA ALA A 23 1.45 4.85 17.75
C ALA A 23 2.23 4.72 19.06
N GLU A 24 2.87 3.58 19.31
CA GLU A 24 3.69 3.38 20.52
C GLU A 24 5.01 4.12 20.43
N ALA A 25 5.77 3.93 19.34
CA ALA A 25 7.14 4.42 19.24
C ALA A 25 7.21 5.94 19.12
N LEU A 26 6.26 6.56 18.40
CA LEU A 26 6.32 7.98 18.04
C LEU A 26 5.12 8.78 18.53
N GLY A 27 4.00 8.11 18.85
CA GLY A 27 2.75 8.75 19.20
C GLY A 27 2.76 9.54 20.51
N ARG A 28 3.73 9.30 21.41
CA ARG A 28 3.90 10.11 22.65
C ARG A 28 4.07 11.59 22.35
N PHE A 29 4.79 11.92 21.27
CA PHE A 29 5.13 13.31 20.91
C PHE A 29 4.37 13.82 19.69
N ARG A 30 3.69 12.93 18.96
CA ARG A 30 3.04 13.21 17.69
C ARG A 30 1.57 12.74 17.75
N PRO A 31 0.62 13.57 18.22
CA PRO A 31 -0.77 13.15 18.45
C PRO A 31 -1.45 12.51 17.23
N VAL A 32 -1.15 13.00 16.01
CA VAL A 32 -1.66 12.42 14.75
C VAL A 32 -1.34 10.93 14.59
N MET A 33 -0.22 10.46 15.18
CA MET A 33 0.21 9.06 15.13
C MET A 33 -0.56 8.14 16.08
N ARG A 34 -1.41 8.68 16.96
CA ARG A 34 -2.33 7.90 17.82
C ARG A 34 -3.78 7.99 17.36
N ASP A 35 -4.06 8.84 16.38
CA ASP A 35 -5.40 9.12 15.93
C ASP A 35 -5.81 8.19 14.79
N ALA A 36 -6.70 7.24 15.09
CA ALA A 36 -7.24 6.31 14.10
C ALA A 36 -8.01 7.04 12.97
N LYS A 37 -8.63 8.20 13.23
CA LYS A 37 -9.30 8.98 12.18
C LYS A 37 -8.31 9.59 11.19
N ALA A 38 -7.11 9.91 11.67
CA ALA A 38 -5.98 10.31 10.84
C ALA A 38 -5.09 9.13 10.43
N GLN A 39 -5.61 7.89 10.49
CA GLN A 39 -4.90 6.67 10.10
C GLN A 39 -3.52 6.54 10.76
N PHE A 40 -3.39 6.99 12.01
CA PHE A 40 -2.12 6.99 12.74
C PHE A 40 -0.99 7.75 12.00
N GLY A 41 -1.36 8.77 11.23
CA GLY A 41 -0.45 9.56 10.40
C GLY A 41 -0.03 8.87 9.09
N LEU A 42 -0.40 7.62 8.85
CA LEU A 42 -0.06 6.90 7.61
C LEU A 42 -0.81 7.51 6.42
N VAL A 43 -0.08 8.06 5.45
CA VAL A 43 -0.65 8.76 4.30
C VAL A 43 -1.10 7.78 3.20
N HIS A 44 -0.39 6.67 3.05
CA HIS A 44 -0.73 5.61 2.12
C HIS A 44 -0.33 4.26 2.70
N ARG A 45 -0.71 3.18 2.02
CA ARG A 45 -0.36 1.81 2.38
C ARG A 45 0.50 1.14 1.32
N LEU A 46 1.12 0.04 1.71
CA LEU A 46 1.70 -0.98 0.84
C LEU A 46 0.98 -2.31 1.14
N ASP A 47 1.02 -3.24 0.19
CA ASP A 47 0.54 -4.60 0.43
C ASP A 47 1.48 -5.33 1.39
N ARG A 48 0.97 -6.35 2.09
CA ARG A 48 1.70 -7.05 3.17
C ARG A 48 3.08 -7.58 2.74
N ASP A 49 3.17 -8.07 1.50
CA ASP A 49 4.40 -8.63 0.93
C ASP A 49 5.15 -7.62 0.04
N THR A 50 4.74 -6.34 0.02
CA THR A 50 5.42 -5.27 -0.70
C THR A 50 6.30 -4.47 0.26
N SER A 51 7.61 -4.47 0.00
CA SER A 51 8.56 -3.62 0.69
C SER A 51 8.63 -2.22 0.05
N GLY A 52 9.24 -1.27 0.76
CA GLY A 52 9.58 0.04 0.20
C GLY A 52 9.23 1.20 1.11
N ALA A 53 9.17 2.39 0.51
CA ALA A 53 8.91 3.63 1.23
C ALA A 53 7.44 3.73 1.65
N LEU A 54 7.22 4.14 2.90
CA LEU A 54 5.92 4.52 3.47
C LEU A 54 6.02 5.93 4.05
N LEU A 55 5.07 6.80 3.68
CA LEU A 55 4.99 8.15 4.22
C LEU A 55 4.08 8.18 5.44
N CYS A 56 4.63 8.64 6.57
CA CYS A 56 3.90 8.89 7.80
C CYS A 56 4.07 10.36 8.22
N ALA A 57 2.95 11.06 8.39
CA ALA A 57 2.92 12.44 8.83
C ALA A 57 3.09 12.55 10.35
N THR A 58 3.87 13.55 10.78
CA THR A 58 4.13 13.84 12.21
C THR A 58 3.22 14.93 12.77
N THR A 59 2.43 15.59 11.93
CA THR A 59 1.44 16.61 12.32
C THR A 59 0.14 16.44 11.53
N TYR A 60 -0.97 16.93 12.06
CA TYR A 60 -2.26 16.94 11.36
C TYR A 60 -2.21 17.74 10.06
N GLN A 61 -1.59 18.93 10.08
CA GLN A 61 -1.41 19.74 8.89
C GLN A 61 -0.63 18.97 7.82
N GLY A 62 0.48 18.33 8.19
CA GLY A 62 1.27 17.50 7.28
C GLY A 62 0.46 16.33 6.71
N TYR A 63 -0.36 15.67 7.54
CA TYR A 63 -1.23 14.57 7.12
C TYR A 63 -2.23 15.01 6.05
N TYR A 64 -2.99 16.08 6.29
CA TYR A 64 -4.01 16.55 5.34
C TYR A 64 -3.38 17.12 4.06
N LEU A 65 -2.25 17.84 4.15
CA LEU A 65 -1.53 18.30 2.97
C LEU A 65 -1.00 17.12 2.14
N ALA A 66 -0.43 16.10 2.78
CA ALA A 66 0.05 14.92 2.08
C ALA A 66 -1.09 14.13 1.43
N GLN A 67 -2.22 13.94 2.15
CA GLN A 67 -3.43 13.34 1.58
C GLN A 67 -3.90 14.09 0.33
N LEU A 68 -3.91 15.42 0.36
CA LEU A 68 -4.26 16.24 -0.80
C LEU A 68 -3.30 16.02 -1.98
N GLN A 69 -2.00 15.92 -1.75
CA GLN A 69 -1.02 15.65 -2.83
C GLN A 69 -1.23 14.26 -3.46
N PHE A 70 -1.54 13.25 -2.65
CA PHE A 70 -1.86 11.90 -3.13
C PHE A 70 -3.17 11.89 -3.93
N ALA A 71 -4.23 12.52 -3.40
CA ALA A 71 -5.52 12.64 -4.08
C ALA A 71 -5.43 13.39 -5.41
N ALA A 72 -4.63 14.46 -5.45
CA ALA A 72 -4.36 15.25 -6.66
C ALA A 72 -3.36 14.59 -7.62
N ARG A 73 -2.88 13.36 -7.34
CA ARG A 73 -1.90 12.62 -8.14
C ARG A 73 -0.60 13.40 -8.40
N ARG A 74 -0.16 14.23 -7.44
CA ARG A 74 1.08 15.02 -7.50
C ARG A 74 2.29 14.31 -6.91
N THR A 75 2.07 13.19 -6.22
CA THR A 75 3.14 12.34 -5.68
C THR A 75 3.60 11.34 -6.73
N ARG A 76 4.89 11.34 -7.08
CA ARG A 76 5.50 10.32 -7.93
C ARG A 76 5.92 9.12 -7.10
N LYS A 77 5.40 7.93 -7.43
CA LYS A 77 5.75 6.66 -6.79
C LYS A 77 6.47 5.79 -7.81
N ILE A 78 7.61 5.23 -7.44
CA ILE A 78 8.43 4.38 -8.30
C ILE A 78 8.61 3.06 -7.58
N TYR A 79 8.32 1.96 -8.29
CA TYR A 79 8.43 0.60 -7.78
C TYR A 79 9.37 -0.18 -8.69
N ILE A 80 10.12 -1.10 -8.09
CA ILE A 80 10.88 -2.09 -8.82
C ILE A 80 10.15 -3.41 -8.65
N CYS A 81 9.84 -4.07 -9.76
CA CYS A 81 9.22 -5.38 -9.76
C CYS A 81 10.01 -6.35 -10.64
N LEU A 82 9.96 -7.62 -10.26
CA LEU A 82 10.35 -8.73 -11.12
C LEU A 82 9.08 -9.36 -11.69
N SER A 83 9.05 -9.59 -12.99
CA SER A 83 7.91 -10.12 -13.71
C SER A 83 8.29 -11.34 -14.52
N HIS A 84 7.29 -12.18 -14.80
CA HIS A 84 7.41 -13.21 -15.81
C HIS A 84 7.40 -12.57 -17.20
N ASN A 85 8.17 -13.16 -18.13
CA ASN A 85 8.32 -12.76 -19.54
C ASN A 85 9.02 -11.40 -19.77
N SER A 86 9.31 -11.11 -21.04
CA SER A 86 9.87 -9.84 -21.48
C SER A 86 8.79 -8.75 -21.52
N PHE A 87 9.15 -7.55 -21.06
CA PHE A 87 8.37 -6.35 -21.32
C PHE A 87 8.73 -5.76 -22.69
N PRO A 88 7.76 -5.14 -23.39
CA PRO A 88 8.09 -4.32 -24.56
C PRO A 88 9.05 -3.18 -24.17
N PRO A 89 9.87 -2.69 -25.12
CA PRO A 89 10.72 -1.52 -24.88
C PRO A 89 9.90 -0.32 -24.41
N ALA A 90 10.43 0.42 -23.45
CA ALA A 90 9.79 1.61 -22.90
C ALA A 90 9.58 2.72 -23.96
N PRO A 91 8.55 3.57 -23.81
CA PRO A 91 7.60 3.61 -22.69
C PRO A 91 6.43 2.62 -22.87
N ALA A 92 6.10 1.90 -21.79
CA ALA A 92 4.91 1.08 -21.70
C ALA A 92 3.98 1.65 -20.63
N SER A 93 2.68 1.75 -20.94
CA SER A 93 1.66 2.13 -19.96
C SER A 93 0.56 1.08 -19.94
N LEU A 94 0.07 0.77 -18.75
CA LEU A 94 -1.10 -0.08 -18.55
C LEU A 94 -2.25 0.78 -18.04
N ASP A 95 -3.22 1.04 -18.92
CA ASP A 95 -4.46 1.73 -18.59
C ASP A 95 -5.61 0.72 -18.63
N ALA A 96 -6.04 0.27 -17.46
CA ALA A 96 -7.03 -0.79 -17.33
C ALA A 96 -7.83 -0.56 -16.03
N PRO A 97 -9.13 -0.23 -16.10
CA PRO A 97 -9.95 -0.03 -14.91
C PRO A 97 -10.06 -1.31 -14.08
N LEU A 98 -10.08 -1.16 -12.75
CA LEU A 98 -10.01 -2.26 -11.80
C LEU A 98 -11.21 -2.30 -10.86
N ARG A 99 -11.75 -3.49 -10.59
CA ARG A 99 -12.76 -3.72 -9.53
C ARG A 99 -12.23 -4.71 -8.49
N PHE A 100 -12.61 -4.48 -7.24
CA PHE A 100 -12.45 -5.46 -6.17
C PHE A 100 -13.67 -6.38 -6.12
N ALA A 101 -13.49 -7.66 -6.40
CA ALA A 101 -14.57 -8.63 -6.56
C ALA A 101 -14.38 -9.84 -5.65
N LEU A 102 -15.47 -10.31 -5.04
CA LEU A 102 -15.52 -11.60 -4.35
C LEU A 102 -15.75 -12.69 -5.39
N ARG A 103 -14.79 -13.59 -5.53
CA ARG A 103 -14.91 -14.73 -6.45
C ARG A 103 -15.75 -15.85 -5.84
N ALA A 104 -16.16 -16.79 -6.70
CA ALA A 104 -16.92 -17.97 -6.31
C ALA A 104 -16.18 -18.86 -5.27
N ASP A 105 -14.85 -18.79 -5.21
CA ASP A 105 -14.02 -19.46 -4.19
C ASP A 105 -14.02 -18.74 -2.83
N GLY A 106 -14.78 -17.66 -2.67
CA GLY A 106 -14.85 -16.87 -1.45
C GLY A 106 -13.64 -15.95 -1.24
N VAL A 107 -12.72 -15.85 -2.22
CA VAL A 107 -11.52 -15.03 -2.13
C VAL A 107 -11.74 -13.69 -2.83
N TRP A 108 -11.46 -12.61 -2.12
CA TRP A 108 -11.43 -11.27 -2.73
C TRP A 108 -10.21 -11.10 -3.62
N ARG A 109 -10.40 -10.65 -4.86
CA ARG A 109 -9.33 -10.32 -5.81
C ARG A 109 -9.62 -9.01 -6.54
N THR A 110 -8.56 -8.40 -7.07
CA THR A 110 -8.67 -7.26 -7.97
C THR A 110 -8.66 -7.76 -9.41
N GLU A 111 -9.60 -7.31 -10.22
CA GLU A 111 -9.79 -7.76 -11.60
C GLU A 111 -9.92 -6.57 -12.55
N VAL A 112 -9.57 -6.79 -13.82
CA VAL A 112 -9.80 -5.80 -14.88
C VAL A 112 -11.25 -5.89 -15.32
N GLU A 113 -11.95 -4.76 -15.30
CA GLU A 113 -13.36 -4.69 -15.68
C GLU A 113 -13.71 -3.29 -16.21
N ALA A 114 -14.46 -3.22 -17.31
CA ALA A 114 -14.71 -1.96 -18.02
C ALA A 114 -15.42 -0.89 -17.16
N ASN A 115 -16.27 -1.29 -16.21
CA ASN A 115 -16.97 -0.40 -15.27
C ASN A 115 -16.23 -0.26 -13.92
N GLY A 116 -14.99 -0.74 -13.83
CA GLY A 116 -14.14 -0.63 -12.65
C GLY A 116 -13.66 0.81 -12.39
N LYS A 117 -12.92 0.98 -11.29
CA LYS A 117 -12.26 2.25 -10.97
C LYS A 117 -11.09 2.49 -11.92
N PRO A 118 -10.95 3.69 -12.53
CA PRO A 118 -9.84 3.99 -13.43
C PRO A 118 -8.47 3.78 -12.76
N ALA A 119 -7.58 3.03 -13.42
CA ALA A 119 -6.25 2.72 -12.92
C ALA A 119 -5.21 2.78 -14.06
N LEU A 120 -4.12 3.49 -13.81
CA LEU A 120 -3.05 3.73 -14.77
C LEU A 120 -1.70 3.49 -14.09
N THR A 121 -0.87 2.65 -14.72
CA THR A 121 0.52 2.39 -14.36
C THR A 121 1.42 2.77 -15.53
N LYS A 122 2.55 3.42 -15.24
CA LYS A 122 3.57 3.86 -16.19
C LYS A 122 4.93 3.32 -15.79
#